data_AF-A0A3D5Z6P4-F1
#
_entry.id   AF-A0A3D5Z6P4-F1
#
_cell.length_a   1.000
_cell.length_b   1.000
_cell.length_c   1.000
_cell.angle_alpha   90.00
_cell.angle_beta   90.00
_cell.angle_gamma   90.00
#
_symmetry.space_group_name_H-M   'P 1'
#
loop_
_entity.id
_entity.type
_entity.pdbx_description
1 polymer ?
#
loop_
_entity_poly.entity_id
_entity_poly.type
_entity_poly.pdbx_seq_one_letter_code
_entity_poly.pdbx_strand_id
1 'polypeptide(L)'
;MNYYNEIKNELINNEINRKVKSYSINKSDLNTYYNVGKLLLAAGNQYGESIIKEYSIKLIEEFGSGYSQRNLRNMRQFYKVSQKWQTVSAKLSWSHYCEILWFD
;
A
#
# COMPACT_ATOMS: atom_id res chain seq x y z
N MET A 1 -34.75 -25.27 -18.15
CA MET A 1 -33.47 -24.55 -18.05
C MET A 1 -33.77 -23.10 -17.74
N ASN A 2 -33.32 -22.56 -16.60
CA ASN A 2 -33.57 -21.17 -16.24
C ASN A 2 -32.36 -20.31 -16.63
N TYR A 3 -32.28 -19.98 -17.92
CA TYR A 3 -31.18 -19.23 -18.52
C TYR A 3 -30.93 -17.86 -17.84
N TYR A 4 -31.95 -17.24 -17.24
CA TYR A 4 -31.79 -16.00 -16.50
C TYR A 4 -30.84 -16.16 -15.30
N ASN A 5 -30.97 -17.25 -14.54
CA ASN A 5 -30.11 -17.51 -13.39
C ASN A 5 -28.66 -17.79 -13.82
N GLU A 6 -28.47 -18.51 -14.92
CA GLU A 6 -27.15 -18.78 -15.50
C GLU A 6 -26.46 -17.48 -15.94
N ILE A 7 -27.16 -16.64 -16.72
CA ILE A 7 -26.64 -15.33 -17.15
C ILE A 7 -26.32 -14.44 -15.94
N LYS A 8 -27.20 -14.40 -14.94
CA LYS A 8 -26.98 -13.63 -13.70
C LYS A 8 -25.71 -14.09 -12.97
N ASN A 9 -25.48 -15.40 -12.87
CA ASN A 9 -24.30 -15.94 -12.22
C ASN A 9 -23.01 -15.57 -12.97
N GLU A 10 -23.00 -15.64 -14.30
CA GLU A 10 -21.86 -15.20 -15.11
C GLU A 10 -21.54 -13.72 -14.91
N LEU A 11 -22.56 -12.84 -14.89
CA LEU A 11 -22.38 -11.41 -14.63
C LEU A 11 -21.83 -11.14 -13.22
N ILE A 12 -22.33 -11.84 -12.20
CA ILE A 12 -21.83 -11.74 -10.82
C ILE A 12 -20.36 -12.18 -10.75
N ASN A 13 -20.01 -13.31 -11.38
CA ASN A 13 -18.64 -13.81 -11.43
C ASN A 13 -17.69 -12.82 -12.10
N ASN A 14 -18.11 -12.20 -13.20
CA ASN A 14 -17.31 -11.16 -13.87
C ASN A 14 -17.08 -9.94 -12.95
N GLU A 15 -18.11 -9.46 -12.26
CA GLU A 15 -17.98 -8.34 -11.32
C GLU A 15 -17.08 -8.66 -10.13
N ILE A 16 -17.15 -9.89 -9.59
CA ILE A 16 -16.22 -10.36 -8.54
C ILE A 16 -14.78 -10.38 -9.09
N ASN A 17 -14.57 -10.95 -10.28
CA ASN A 17 -13.24 -11.02 -10.89
C ASN A 17 -12.63 -9.63 -11.12
N ARG A 18 -13.42 -8.67 -11.59
CA ARG A 18 -13.00 -7.28 -11.74
C ARG A 18 -12.56 -6.67 -10.41
N LYS A 19 -13.34 -6.87 -9.34
CA LYS A 19 -13.00 -6.38 -7.99
C LYS A 19 -11.74 -7.03 -7.45
N VAL A 20 -11.59 -8.34 -7.59
CA VAL A 20 -10.39 -9.08 -7.17
C VAL A 20 -9.15 -8.57 -7.91
N LYS A 21 -9.25 -8.36 -9.23
CA LYS A 21 -8.16 -7.79 -10.04
C LYS A 21 -7.78 -6.39 -9.56
N SER A 22 -8.75 -5.49 -9.40
CA SER A 22 -8.49 -4.12 -8.92
C SER A 22 -7.88 -4.12 -7.52
N TYR A 23 -8.36 -4.99 -6.62
CA TYR A 23 -7.77 -5.15 -5.29
C TYR A 23 -6.31 -5.63 -5.36
N SER A 24 -6.01 -6.62 -6.21
CA SER A 24 -4.66 -7.12 -6.40
C SER A 24 -3.69 -6.04 -6.91
N ILE A 25 -4.14 -5.25 -7.89
CA ILE A 25 -3.38 -4.10 -8.42
C ILE A 25 -3.14 -3.08 -7.31
N ASN A 26 -4.20 -2.64 -6.61
CA ASN A 26 -4.08 -1.67 -5.53
C ASN A 26 -3.14 -2.14 -4.42
N LYS A 27 -3.18 -3.43 -4.06
CA LYS A 27 -2.28 -4.02 -3.08
C LYS A 27 -0.81 -3.93 -3.52
N SER A 28 -0.55 -4.22 -4.80
CA SER A 28 0.78 -4.12 -5.40
C SER A 28 1.30 -2.67 -5.42
N ASP A 29 0.43 -1.73 -5.78
CA ASP A 29 0.76 -0.30 -5.79
C ASP A 29 1.09 0.19 -4.38
N LEU A 30 0.29 -0.15 -3.38
CA LEU A 30 0.54 0.22 -1.98
C LEU A 30 1.87 -0.34 -1.48
N ASN A 31 2.19 -1.60 -1.81
CA ASN A 31 3.48 -2.19 -1.44
C ASN A 31 4.65 -1.45 -2.12
N THR A 32 4.48 -1.06 -3.38
CA THR A 32 5.47 -0.28 -4.12
C THR A 32 5.67 1.10 -3.48
N TYR A 33 4.60 1.82 -3.19
CA TYR A 33 4.67 3.14 -2.54
C TYR A 33 5.31 3.09 -1.15
N TYR A 34 5.03 2.03 -0.39
CA TYR A 34 5.69 1.77 0.89
C TYR A 34 7.20 1.62 0.71
N ASN A 35 7.63 0.76 -0.23
CA ASN A 35 9.04 0.49 -0.48
C ASN A 35 9.79 1.72 -1.01
N VAL A 36 9.19 2.47 -1.94
CA VAL A 36 9.74 3.75 -2.41
C VAL A 36 9.87 4.72 -1.24
N GLY A 37 8.85 4.82 -0.38
CA GLY A 37 8.90 5.65 0.82
C GLY A 37 10.03 5.30 1.77
N LYS A 38 10.30 4.00 1.96
CA LYS A 38 11.44 3.49 2.73
C LYS A 38 12.77 3.93 2.13
N LEU A 39 12.95 3.76 0.82
CA LEU A 39 14.16 4.14 0.11
C LEU A 39 14.39 5.66 0.13
N LEU A 40 13.34 6.46 -0.07
CA LEU A 40 13.41 7.91 0.00
C LEU A 40 13.76 8.41 1.40
N LEU A 41 13.30 7.72 2.45
CA LEU A 41 13.68 8.06 3.82
C LEU A 41 15.17 7.79 4.06
N ALA A 42 15.67 6.63 3.62
CA ALA A 42 17.08 6.29 3.74
C ALA A 42 17.98 7.26 2.95
N ALA A 43 17.63 7.55 1.69
CA ALA A 43 18.36 8.50 0.85
C ALA A 43 18.37 9.93 1.43
N GLY A 44 17.27 10.38 2.01
CA GLY A 44 17.18 11.69 2.65
C GLY A 44 18.14 11.88 3.84
N ASN A 45 18.47 10.80 4.55
CA ASN A 45 19.45 10.86 5.63
C ASN A 45 20.89 10.99 5.11
N GLN A 46 21.15 10.56 3.88
CA GLN A 46 22.48 10.54 3.28
C GLN A 46 22.75 11.77 2.41
N TYR A 47 21.73 12.28 1.71
CA TYR A 47 21.86 13.35 0.71
C TYR A 47 20.99 14.60 0.99
N GLY A 48 20.18 14.58 2.06
CA GLY A 48 19.32 15.69 2.46
C GLY A 48 17.98 15.78 1.73
N GLU A 49 17.25 16.89 1.96
CA GLU A 49 15.90 17.13 1.43
C GLU A 49 15.85 17.37 -0.09
N SER A 50 16.98 17.76 -0.71
CA SER A 50 17.07 18.09 -2.14
C SER A 50 16.92 16.86 -3.06
N ILE A 51 17.20 15.66 -2.55
CA ILE A 51 17.21 14.42 -3.34
C ILE A 51 15.86 14.10 -3.99
N ILE A 52 14.75 14.48 -3.33
CA ILE A 52 13.39 14.26 -3.87
C ILE A 52 13.16 15.08 -5.14
N LYS A 53 13.72 16.29 -5.21
CA LYS A 53 13.60 17.15 -6.39
C LYS A 53 14.32 16.53 -7.58
N GLU A 54 15.55 16.08 -7.36
CA GLU A 54 16.36 15.43 -8.41
C GLU A 54 15.71 14.14 -8.91
N TYR A 55 15.27 13.27 -8.00
CA TYR A 55 14.63 12.01 -8.37
C TYR A 55 13.30 12.22 -9.08
N SER A 56 12.52 13.23 -8.68
CA SER A 56 11.28 13.55 -9.38
C SER A 56 11.53 13.93 -10.84
N ILE A 57 12.57 14.72 -11.12
CA ILE A 57 12.90 15.12 -12.50
C ILE A 57 13.24 13.87 -13.33
N LYS A 58 14.18 13.04 -12.84
CA LYS A 58 14.62 11.81 -13.51
C LYS A 58 13.46 10.84 -13.74
N LEU A 59 12.64 10.58 -12.72
CA LEU A 59 11.53 9.65 -12.82
C LEU A 59 10.40 10.17 -13.73
N ILE A 60 10.19 11.48 -13.82
CA ILE A 60 9.23 12.05 -14.77
C ILE A 60 9.73 11.88 -16.21
N GLU A 61 11.02 12.06 -16.45
CA GLU A 61 11.64 11.86 -17.76
C GLU A 61 11.55 10.39 -18.21
N GLU A 62 11.77 9.45 -17.29
CA GLU A 62 11.76 8.01 -17.59
C GLU A 62 10.34 7.41 -17.67
N PHE A 63 9.42 7.82 -16.78
CA PHE A 63 8.14 7.14 -16.56
C PHE A 63 6.91 8.05 -16.67
N GLY A 64 7.08 9.36 -16.84
CA GLY A 64 6.00 10.33 -17.01
C GLY A 64 5.48 10.99 -15.72
N SER A 65 4.37 11.70 -15.84
CA SER A 65 3.89 12.68 -14.83
C SER A 65 3.49 12.12 -13.46
N GLY A 66 3.44 10.79 -13.30
CA GLY A 66 3.11 10.12 -12.04
C GLY A 66 4.12 10.33 -10.90
N TYR A 67 5.33 10.81 -11.20
CA TYR A 67 6.44 10.85 -10.23
C TYR A 67 6.82 12.26 -9.78
N SER A 68 5.81 13.13 -9.63
CA SER A 68 6.00 14.47 -9.07
C SER A 68 6.65 14.46 -7.68
N GLN A 69 7.35 15.54 -7.34
CA GLN A 69 7.95 15.73 -6.01
C GLN A 69 6.92 15.53 -4.90
N ARG A 70 5.67 15.96 -5.12
CA ARG A 70 4.56 15.77 -4.19
C ARG A 70 4.25 14.29 -3.98
N ASN A 71 4.18 13.50 -5.06
CA ASN A 71 3.93 12.06 -4.96
C ASN A 71 5.06 11.34 -4.24
N LEU A 72 6.32 11.66 -4.53
CA LEU A 72 7.47 11.09 -3.81
C LEU A 72 7.47 11.47 -2.32
N ARG A 73 7.14 12.73 -1.99
CA ARG A 73 6.95 13.14 -0.59
C ARG A 73 5.82 12.35 0.07
N ASN A 74 4.69 12.15 -0.60
CA ASN A 74 3.57 11.36 -0.09
C ASN A 74 3.96 9.91 0.17
N MET A 75 4.72 9.26 -0.73
CA MET A 75 5.24 7.90 -0.52
C MET A 75 6.16 7.82 0.70
N ARG A 76 7.08 8.79 0.86
CA ARG A 76 7.95 8.90 2.04
C ARG A 76 7.14 9.06 3.33
N GLN A 77 6.13 9.93 3.32
CA GLN A 77 5.25 10.12 4.47
C GLN A 77 4.41 8.89 4.76
N PHE A 78 3.89 8.22 3.73
CA PHE A 78 3.16 6.96 3.87
C PHE A 78 4.00 5.93 4.62
N TYR A 79 5.27 5.73 4.23
CA TYR A 79 6.18 4.85 4.97
C TYR A 79 6.35 5.30 6.43
N LYS A 80 6.64 6.57 6.70
CA LYS A 80 6.84 7.07 8.08
C LYS A 80 5.63 6.85 8.97
N VAL A 81 4.43 7.17 8.47
CA VAL A 81 3.20 7.03 9.25
C VAL A 81 2.88 5.53 9.39
N SER A 82 3.03 4.72 8.32
CA SER A 82 2.78 3.26 8.29
C SER A 82 3.44 2.47 9.43
N GLN A 83 4.58 2.94 9.94
CA GLN A 83 5.26 2.32 11.09
C GLN A 83 4.53 2.51 12.43
N LYS A 84 3.68 3.53 12.55
CA LYS A 84 3.16 4.05 13.83
C LYS A 84 1.65 3.91 14.03
N TRP A 85 0.92 3.23 13.15
CA TRP A 85 -0.57 3.30 13.12
C TRP A 85 -1.30 2.63 14.28
N GLN A 86 -0.71 1.64 14.95
CA GLN A 86 -1.41 0.86 15.95
C GLN A 86 -0.63 0.76 17.25
N THR A 87 -1.37 0.89 18.36
CA THR A 87 -0.90 0.48 19.68
C THR A 87 -0.47 -0.98 19.64
N VAL A 88 0.38 -1.38 20.59
CA VAL A 88 0.93 -2.75 20.64
C VAL A 88 -0.19 -3.79 20.57
N SER A 89 -1.37 -3.51 21.13
CA SER A 89 -2.56 -4.36 21.07
C SER A 89 -2.90 -4.89 19.68
N ALA A 90 -2.88 -4.08 18.62
CA ALA A 90 -3.22 -4.57 17.27
C ALA A 90 -2.07 -5.37 16.61
N LYS A 91 -0.91 -5.46 17.26
CA LYS A 91 0.22 -6.29 16.86
C LYS A 91 0.26 -7.61 17.63
N LEU A 92 -0.54 -7.75 18.69
CA LEU A 92 -0.63 -8.96 19.48
C LEU A 92 -1.47 -10.01 18.73
N SER A 93 -0.88 -11.20 18.52
CA SER A 93 -1.64 -12.39 18.15
C SER A 93 -2.53 -12.89 19.30
N TRP A 94 -3.49 -13.76 18.98
CA TRP A 94 -4.35 -14.41 19.98
C TRP A 94 -3.56 -15.12 21.09
N SER A 95 -2.43 -15.74 20.77
CA SER A 95 -1.55 -16.36 21.77
C SER A 95 -1.04 -15.37 22.82
N HIS A 96 -0.70 -14.13 22.45
CA HIS A 96 -0.33 -13.11 23.43
C HIS A 96 -1.50 -12.77 24.36
N TYR A 97 -2.73 -12.75 23.83
CA TYR A 97 -3.92 -12.52 24.64
C TYR A 97 -4.20 -13.67 25.61
N CYS A 98 -3.96 -14.92 25.21
CA CYS A 98 -4.07 -16.08 26.12
C CYS A 98 -3.12 -15.98 27.32
N GLU A 99 -1.91 -15.45 27.15
CA GLU A 99 -0.95 -15.25 28.24
C GLU A 99 -1.34 -14.08 29.16
N ILE A 100 -1.87 -12.99 28.59
CA ILE A 100 -2.23 -11.77 29.34
C ILE A 100 -3.57 -11.92 30.07
N LEU A 101 -4.53 -12.65 29.49
CA LEU A 101 -5.82 -12.95 30.10
C LEU A 101 -5.66 -14.11 31.08
N TRP A 102 -5.17 -13.81 32.29
CA TRP A 102 -5.33 -14.73 33.41
C TRP A 102 -6.77 -14.67 33.92
N PHE A 103 -7.43 -15.82 33.93
CA PHE A 103 -8.65 -16.04 34.70
C PHE A 103 -8.25 -16.61 36.06
N ASP A 104 -8.63 -15.93 37.14
CA ASP A 104 -8.83 -16.58 38.44
C ASP A 104 -10.16 -17.34 38.45
#